data_AF-A0A925GTI0-F1
#
_entry.id   AF-A0A925GTI0-F1
#
_cell.length_a   1.000
_cell.length_b   1.000
_cell.length_c   1.000
_cell.angle_alpha   90.00
_cell.angle_beta   90.00
_cell.angle_gamma   90.00
#
_symmetry.space_group_name_H-M   'P 1'
#
loop_
_entity.id
_entity.type
_entity.pdbx_description
1 polymer ?
#
loop_
_entity_poly.entity_id
_entity_poly.type
_entity_poly.pdbx_seq_one_letter_code
_entity_poly.pdbx_strand_id
1 'polypeptide(L)'
;MNQFHLTQLLRRALLLSLAGACFNVYGQKEANVWHFGDRAGLDFNQCKPSPVAGSMASPNGCAVISHPKTGQLLFYSNARQVFNRNHRLMPHGDSL
;
A
#
# COMPACT_ATOMS: atom_id res chain seq x y z
N MET A 1 -33.36 30.90 -23.70
CA MET A 1 -32.10 31.12 -22.95
C MET A 1 -31.09 31.73 -23.92
N ASN A 2 -30.46 32.87 -23.59
CA ASN A 2 -29.58 33.59 -24.52
C ASN A 2 -28.23 32.89 -24.69
N GLN A 3 -27.61 33.03 -25.87
CA GLN A 3 -26.31 32.43 -26.23
C GLN A 3 -25.19 32.75 -25.23
N PHE A 4 -25.25 33.93 -24.61
CA PHE A 4 -24.33 34.34 -23.54
C PHE A 4 -24.48 33.52 -22.25
N HIS A 5 -25.70 33.19 -21.85
CA HIS A 5 -25.94 32.34 -20.67
C HIS A 5 -25.56 30.87 -20.94
N LEU A 6 -25.78 30.40 -22.17
CA LEU A 6 -25.42 29.04 -22.56
C LEU A 6 -23.90 28.81 -22.52
N THR A 7 -23.10 29.76 -23.02
CA THR A 7 -21.62 29.66 -22.97
C THR A 7 -21.06 29.71 -21.55
N GLN A 8 -21.67 30.48 -20.65
CA GLN A 8 -21.31 30.48 -19.23
C GLN A 8 -21.63 29.15 -18.53
N LEU A 9 -22.77 28.53 -18.84
CA LEU A 9 -23.15 27.23 -18.28
C LEU A 9 -22.21 26.12 -18.77
N LEU A 10 -21.85 26.12 -20.06
CA LEU A 10 -20.90 25.15 -20.63
C LEU A 10 -19.50 25.27 -20.01
N ARG A 11 -19.00 26.49 -19.78
CA ARG A 11 -17.72 26.71 -19.08
C ARG A 11 -17.75 26.20 -17.65
N ARG A 12 -18.84 26.43 -16.91
CA ARG A 12 -19.00 25.92 -15.55
C ARG A 12 -19.05 24.39 -15.51
N ALA A 13 -19.79 23.77 -16.43
CA ALA A 13 -19.86 22.32 -16.56
C ALA A 13 -18.48 21.71 -16.91
N LEU A 14 -17.71 22.36 -17.79
CA LEU A 14 -16.34 21.96 -18.13
C LEU A 14 -15.37 22.10 -16.95
N LEU A 15 -15.48 23.19 -16.18
CA LEU A 15 -14.64 23.38 -14.99
C LEU A 15 -14.95 22.35 -13.89
N LEU A 16 -16.24 21.99 -13.72
CA LEU A 16 -16.67 20.96 -12.77
C LEU A 16 -16.24 19.55 -13.19
N SER A 17 -16.31 19.22 -14.48
CA SER A 17 -15.84 17.91 -14.98
C SER A 17 -14.31 17.77 -14.88
N LEU A 18 -13.56 18.84 -15.14
CA LEU A 18 -12.10 18.85 -15.00
C LEU A 18 -11.66 18.73 -13.54
N ALA A 19 -12.40 19.35 -12.60
CA ALA A 19 -12.12 19.22 -11.17
C ALA A 19 -12.40 17.80 -10.64
N GLY A 20 -13.44 17.12 -11.14
CA GLY A 20 -13.80 15.75 -10.75
C GLY A 20 -12.79 14.68 -11.17
N ALA A 21 -12.06 14.90 -12.27
CA ALA A 21 -11.08 13.95 -12.80
C ALA A 21 -9.82 13.80 -11.92
N CYS A 22 -9.56 14.76 -11.03
CA CYS A 22 -8.36 14.81 -10.19
C CYS A 22 -8.45 13.97 -8.89
N PHE A 23 -9.59 13.34 -8.58
CA PHE A 23 -9.79 12.64 -7.30
C PHE A 23 -9.35 11.16 -7.29
N ASN A 24 -8.31 10.80 -8.03
CA ASN A 24 -7.74 9.46 -7.93
C ASN A 24 -6.67 9.42 -6.83
N VAL A 25 -7.08 9.50 -5.57
CA VAL A 25 -6.19 9.27 -4.42
C VAL A 25 -6.21 7.79 -4.08
N TYR A 26 -5.14 7.09 -4.44
CA TYR A 26 -4.96 5.68 -4.14
C TYR A 26 -4.17 5.52 -2.84
N GLY A 27 -4.85 5.30 -1.72
CA GLY A 27 -4.26 4.83 -0.47
C GLY A 27 -4.44 3.32 -0.34
N GLN A 28 -3.96 2.53 -1.31
CA GLN A 28 -4.32 1.11 -1.37
C GLN A 28 -3.38 0.28 -0.50
N LYS A 29 -3.69 -1.00 -0.40
CA LYS A 29 -3.20 -1.89 0.66
C LYS A 29 -1.76 -2.37 0.45
N GLU A 30 -0.96 -1.72 -0.39
CA GLU A 30 0.40 -2.13 -0.76
C GLU A 30 1.35 -2.23 0.44
N ALA A 31 1.07 -1.51 1.53
CA ALA A 31 1.84 -1.52 2.77
C ALA A 31 0.98 -1.86 4.00
N ASN A 32 -0.06 -2.69 3.84
CA ASN A 32 -0.98 -3.03 4.93
C ASN A 32 -0.43 -4.01 5.97
N VAL A 33 0.68 -4.71 5.67
CA VAL A 33 1.39 -5.54 6.65
C VAL A 33 2.76 -4.94 6.89
N TRP A 34 3.10 -4.74 8.14
CA TRP A 34 4.40 -4.27 8.60
C TRP A 34 5.09 -5.39 9.37
N HIS A 35 6.37 -5.57 9.11
CA HIS A 35 7.29 -6.40 9.89
C HIS A 35 8.50 -5.53 10.20
N PHE A 36 8.98 -5.55 11.44
CA PHE A 36 10.11 -4.73 11.88
C PHE A 36 10.74 -5.30 13.15
N GLY A 37 11.94 -4.81 13.49
CA GLY A 37 12.61 -5.15 14.75
C GLY A 37 12.88 -6.64 14.87
N ASP A 38 12.68 -7.17 16.08
CA ASP A 38 12.81 -8.59 16.38
C ASP A 38 11.46 -9.30 16.31
N ARG A 39 11.20 -9.96 15.16
CA ARG A 39 10.04 -10.83 14.92
C ARG A 39 8.66 -10.17 15.13
N ALA A 40 8.61 -8.84 15.16
CA ALA A 40 7.39 -8.08 15.39
C ALA A 40 6.74 -7.61 14.08
N GLY A 41 5.47 -7.24 14.18
CA GLY A 41 4.70 -6.72 13.05
C GLY A 41 3.30 -6.24 13.41
N LEU A 42 2.70 -5.52 12.47
CA LEU A 42 1.33 -5.00 12.54
C LEU A 42 0.60 -5.27 11.22
N ASP A 43 -0.64 -5.74 11.30
CA ASP A 43 -1.54 -5.93 10.16
C ASP A 43 -2.71 -4.93 10.23
N PHE A 44 -2.81 -4.08 9.20
CA PHE A 44 -3.79 -3.00 9.01
C PHE A 44 -4.96 -3.41 8.10
N ASN A 45 -5.14 -4.70 7.79
CA ASN A 45 -6.24 -5.17 6.92
C ASN A 45 -7.62 -5.08 7.57
N GLN A 46 -7.69 -4.90 8.89
CA GLN A 46 -8.92 -4.74 9.66
C GLN A 46 -9.03 -3.31 10.19
N CYS A 47 -10.21 -2.92 10.68
CA CYS A 47 -10.47 -1.58 11.24
C CYS A 47 -9.54 -1.22 12.42
N LYS A 48 -9.00 -2.22 13.12
CA LYS A 48 -8.02 -2.04 14.19
C LYS A 48 -6.73 -2.78 13.80
N PRO A 49 -5.55 -2.14 13.91
CA PRO A 49 -4.28 -2.82 13.70
C PRO A 49 -4.15 -4.02 14.63
N SER A 50 -3.75 -5.16 14.08
CA SER A 50 -3.55 -6.40 14.84
C SER A 50 -2.06 -6.77 14.87
N PRO A 51 -1.54 -7.21 16.03
CA PRO A 51 -0.15 -7.65 16.11
C PRO A 51 0.05 -8.95 15.33
N VAL A 52 1.14 -9.03 14.58
CA VAL A 52 1.56 -10.25 13.86
C VAL A 52 3.03 -10.54 14.12
N ALA A 53 3.41 -11.82 14.05
CA ALA A 53 4.79 -12.25 14.19
C ALA A 53 5.40 -12.61 12.82
N GLY A 54 6.71 -12.42 12.70
CA GLY A 54 7.48 -12.81 11.52
C GLY A 54 8.74 -13.61 11.87
N SER A 55 9.50 -13.99 10.87
CA SER A 55 10.75 -14.76 11.01
C SER A 55 12.01 -13.92 10.96
N MET A 56 11.89 -12.65 10.59
CA MET A 56 13.03 -11.76 10.51
C MET A 56 13.35 -11.15 11.87
N ALA A 57 14.65 -10.94 12.11
CA ALA A 57 15.15 -10.01 13.10
C ALA A 57 16.03 -9.00 12.37
N SER A 58 15.77 -7.71 12.57
CA SER A 58 16.58 -6.64 12.02
C SER A 58 16.54 -5.39 12.89
N PRO A 59 17.69 -4.85 13.31
CA PRO A 59 17.73 -3.57 14.00
C PRO A 59 17.41 -2.38 13.05
N ASN A 60 17.53 -2.57 11.73
CA ASN A 60 17.25 -1.58 10.69
C ASN A 60 17.06 -2.27 9.31
N GLY A 61 16.82 -1.53 8.24
CA GLY A 61 16.88 -2.07 6.88
C GLY A 61 15.83 -3.13 6.56
N CYS A 62 14.59 -2.97 7.04
CA CYS A 62 13.49 -3.87 6.68
C CYS A 62 12.71 -3.38 5.47
N ALA A 63 12.25 -4.30 4.63
CA ALA A 63 11.32 -4.03 3.54
C ALA A 63 10.16 -5.01 3.59
N VAL A 64 8.93 -4.55 3.33
CA VAL A 64 7.72 -5.37 3.39
C VAL A 64 6.79 -4.96 2.26
N ILE A 65 6.26 -5.95 1.53
CA ILE A 65 5.36 -5.72 0.40
C ILE A 65 4.08 -6.52 0.59
N SER A 66 2.95 -5.86 0.42
CA SER A 66 1.61 -6.44 0.47
C SER A 66 0.91 -6.37 -0.89
N HIS A 67 -0.06 -7.24 -1.11
CA HIS A 67 -0.82 -7.29 -2.34
C HIS A 67 -1.70 -6.04 -2.49
N PRO A 68 -1.64 -5.31 -3.62
CA PRO A 68 -2.24 -3.98 -3.77
C PRO A 68 -3.75 -3.93 -3.51
N LYS A 69 -4.47 -4.99 -3.88
CA LYS A 69 -5.93 -5.06 -3.72
C LYS A 69 -6.41 -5.69 -2.41
N THR A 70 -5.67 -6.66 -1.88
CA THR A 70 -6.14 -7.48 -0.75
C THR A 70 -5.46 -7.10 0.55
N GLY A 71 -4.26 -6.49 0.47
CA GLY A 71 -3.39 -6.15 1.59
C GLY A 71 -2.70 -7.35 2.21
N GLN A 72 -2.81 -8.52 1.58
CA GLN A 72 -2.15 -9.73 2.05
C GLN A 72 -0.63 -9.61 1.86
N LEU A 73 0.14 -9.99 2.89
CA LEU A 73 1.59 -10.09 2.81
C LEU A 73 2.01 -10.90 1.57
N LEU A 74 2.98 -10.40 0.81
CA LEU A 74 3.62 -11.11 -0.30
C LEU A 74 5.00 -11.63 0.13
N PHE A 75 5.86 -10.72 0.59
CA PHE A 75 7.19 -11.02 1.09
C PHE A 75 7.73 -9.85 1.94
N TYR A 76 8.79 -10.13 2.69
CA TYR A 76 9.50 -9.16 3.50
C TYR A 76 10.97 -9.54 3.65
N SER A 77 11.81 -8.59 4.03
CA SER A 77 13.26 -8.78 4.13
C SER A 77 13.85 -8.01 5.31
N ASN A 78 14.93 -8.52 5.88
CA ASN A 78 15.81 -7.82 6.83
C ASN A 78 17.13 -7.36 6.19
N ALA A 79 17.11 -7.04 4.90
CA ALA A 79 18.28 -6.70 4.08
C ALA A 79 19.36 -7.78 3.95
N ARG A 80 19.18 -8.96 4.56
CA ARG A 80 20.05 -10.14 4.38
C ARG A 80 19.27 -11.33 3.83
N GLN A 81 18.06 -11.51 4.33
CA GLN A 81 17.18 -12.63 4.02
C GLN A 81 15.81 -12.13 3.55
N VAL A 82 15.25 -12.75 2.51
CA VAL A 82 13.89 -12.55 2.03
C VAL A 82 13.00 -13.72 2.44
N PHE A 83 11.89 -13.40 3.07
CA PHE A 83 10.88 -14.33 3.54
C PHE A 83 9.60 -14.15 2.73
N ASN A 84 8.95 -15.26 2.38
CA ASN A 84 7.63 -15.22 1.75
C ASN A 84 6.53 -14.96 2.79
N ARG A 85 5.30 -14.80 2.29
CA ARG A 85 4.06 -14.66 3.07
C ARG A 85 3.79 -15.74 4.13
N ASN A 86 4.43 -16.90 4.03
CA ASN A 86 4.30 -18.00 4.99
C ASN A 86 5.44 -17.98 6.02
N HIS A 87 6.17 -16.87 6.10
CA HIS A 87 7.34 -16.65 6.95
C HIS A 87 8.48 -17.66 6.72
N ARG A 88 8.59 -18.19 5.49
CA ARG A 88 9.69 -19.08 5.10
C ARG A 88 10.68 -18.32 4.25
N LEU A 89 11.96 -18.60 4.44
CA LEU A 89 13.03 -18.12 3.56
C LEU A 89 12.68 -18.48 2.10
N MET A 90 12.75 -17.50 1.20
CA MET A 90 12.54 -17.73 -0.22
C MET A 90 13.74 -18.47 -0.83
N PRO A 91 13.54 -19.31 -1.86
CA PRO A 91 14.66 -19.87 -2.62
C PRO A 91 15.60 -18.75 -3.08
N HIS A 92 16.90 -18.92 -2.81
CA HIS A 92 17.95 -17.92 -3.10
C HIS A 92 17.77 -16.55 -2.42
N GLY A 93 16.93 -16.49 -1.38
CA GLY A 93 16.64 -15.27 -0.66
C GLY A 93 17.61 -14.96 0.48
N ASP A 94 18.72 -15.67 0.66
CA ASP A 94 19.60 -15.61 1.84
C ASP A 94 20.90 -14.82 1.66
N SER A 95 21.12 -14.26 0.46
CA SER A 95 22.37 -13.62 0.07
C SER A 95 22.13 -12.27 -0.61
N LEU A 96 21.34 -11.40 0.02
CA LEU A 96 21.17 -10.00 -0.39
C LEU A 96 22.34 -9.11 0.01
#